data_AF-A0A6L6WJU7-F1
#
_entry.id   AF-A0A6L6WJU7-F1
#
_cell.length_a   1.000
_cell.length_b   1.000
_cell.length_c   1.000
_cell.angle_alpha   90.00
_cell.angle_beta   90.00
_cell.angle_gamma   90.00
#
_symmetry.space_group_name_H-M   'P 1'
#
loop_
_entity.id
_entity.type
_entity.pdbx_description
1 polymer ?
#
loop_
_entity_poly.entity_id
_entity_poly.type
_entity_poly.pdbx_seq_one_letter_code
_entity_poly.pdbx_strand_id
1 'polypeptide(L)'
;MTLDEQIQAFSATPLTPTERLEAFIDALNEHRYRVGISQLVGQRWNETKAGDERAVVTGQMVDAAVEAECLAQDKVTAWAMALHGDGTLEHCMGFLDVSPPEAPSPAV
;
A
#
# COMPACT_ATOMS: atom_id res chain seq x y z
N MET A 1 3.59 16.02 6.40
CA MET A 1 2.25 15.92 5.81
C MET A 1 1.53 14.82 6.57
N THR A 2 0.42 15.13 7.22
CA THR A 2 -0.33 14.20 8.08
C THR A 2 -1.26 13.32 7.24
N LEU A 3 -1.73 12.20 7.80
CA LEU A 3 -2.68 11.29 7.13
C LEU A 3 -3.97 12.04 6.72
N ASP A 4 -4.45 12.95 7.58
CA ASP A 4 -5.63 13.77 7.33
C ASP A 4 -5.43 14.76 6.17
N GLU A 5 -4.24 15.35 6.05
CA GLU A 5 -3.89 16.22 4.91
C GLU A 5 -3.83 15.44 3.59
N GLN A 6 -3.37 14.18 3.62
CA GLN A 6 -3.38 13.31 2.45
C GLN A 6 -4.81 12.95 2.04
N ILE A 7 -5.65 12.53 3.01
CA ILE A 7 -7.07 12.23 2.78
C ILE A 7 -7.81 13.45 2.19
N GLN A 8 -7.56 14.65 2.71
CA GLN A 8 -8.12 15.89 2.14
C GLN A 8 -7.60 16.18 0.73
N ALA A 9 -6.30 16.03 0.45
CA ALA A 9 -5.75 16.24 -0.88
C ALA A 9 -6.35 15.27 -1.91
N PHE A 10 -6.62 14.01 -1.52
CA PHE A 10 -7.27 13.02 -2.38
C PHE A 10 -8.74 13.35 -2.69
N SER A 11 -9.41 14.09 -1.80
CA SER A 11 -10.80 14.54 -2.01
C SER A 11 -10.94 15.75 -2.94
N ALA A 12 -9.86 16.46 -3.27
CA ALA A 12 -9.89 17.75 -3.97
C ALA A 12 -10.10 17.66 -5.49
N THR A 13 -9.82 16.50 -6.11
CA THR A 13 -10.16 16.23 -7.52
C THR A 13 -11.13 15.05 -7.52
N PRO A 14 -12.33 15.17 -8.12
CA PRO A 14 -13.26 14.04 -8.16
C PRO A 14 -12.72 12.99 -9.13
N LEU A 15 -11.86 12.11 -8.62
CA LEU A 15 -11.43 10.91 -9.32
C LEU A 15 -12.63 9.99 -9.53
N THR A 16 -12.63 9.25 -10.63
CA THR A 16 -13.56 8.14 -10.85
C THR A 16 -13.20 6.96 -9.95
N PRO A 17 -14.15 6.04 -9.66
CA PRO A 17 -13.85 4.83 -8.89
C PRO A 17 -12.67 4.02 -9.46
N THR A 18 -12.55 3.94 -10.79
CA THR A 18 -11.46 3.25 -11.47
C THR A 18 -10.10 3.92 -11.20
N GLU A 19 -10.01 5.24 -11.33
CA GLU A 19 -8.77 5.98 -11.05
C GLU A 19 -8.36 5.86 -9.58
N ARG A 20 -9.31 5.78 -8.65
CA ARG A 20 -9.03 5.53 -7.23
C ARG A 20 -8.49 4.11 -6.98
N LEU A 21 -9.04 3.10 -7.65
CA LEU A 21 -8.52 1.73 -7.59
C LEU A 21 -7.10 1.64 -8.18
N GLU A 22 -6.84 2.31 -9.30
CA GLU A 22 -5.51 2.38 -9.91
C GLU A 22 -4.52 3.04 -8.94
N ALA A 23 -4.88 4.18 -8.34
CA ALA A 23 -4.04 4.87 -7.36
C ALA A 23 -3.76 4.01 -6.11
N PHE A 24 -4.73 3.21 -5.66
CA PHE A 24 -4.53 2.25 -4.58
C PHE A 24 -3.55 1.12 -4.96
N ILE A 25 -3.68 0.57 -6.16
CA ILE A 25 -2.77 -0.46 -6.68
C ILE A 25 -1.35 0.09 -6.81
N ASP A 26 -1.20 1.32 -7.30
CA ASP A 26 0.09 1.99 -7.40
C ASP A 26 0.72 2.22 -6.01
N ALA A 27 -0.08 2.65 -5.03
CA ALA A 27 0.38 2.80 -3.65
C ALA A 27 0.84 1.45 -3.06
N LEU A 28 0.11 0.35 -3.33
CA LEU A 28 0.50 -0.99 -2.90
C LEU A 28 1.82 -1.44 -3.54
N ASN A 29 2.00 -1.18 -4.84
CA ASN A 29 3.23 -1.50 -5.56
C ASN A 29 4.42 -0.70 -5.02
N GLU A 30 4.22 0.60 -4.77
CA GLU A 30 5.21 1.47 -4.13
C GLU A 30 5.59 0.94 -2.75
N HIS A 31 4.62 0.62 -1.90
CA HIS A 31 4.87 0.06 -0.56
C HIS A 31 5.66 -1.25 -0.64
N ARG A 32 5.27 -2.20 -1.51
CA ARG A 32 6.01 -3.47 -1.69
C ARG A 32 7.45 -3.24 -2.13
N TYR A 33 7.69 -2.27 -3.00
CA TYR A 33 9.04 -1.89 -3.41
C TYR A 33 9.84 -1.34 -2.22
N ARG A 34 9.26 -0.43 -1.42
CA ARG A 34 9.92 0.18 -0.25
C ARG A 34 10.26 -0.86 0.83
N VAL A 35 9.36 -1.79 1.12
CA VAL A 35 9.62 -2.93 2.02
C VAL A 35 10.87 -3.70 1.58
N GLY A 36 11.00 -3.99 0.27
CA GLY A 36 12.17 -4.68 -0.26
C GLY A 36 13.48 -3.91 -0.06
N ILE A 37 13.45 -2.58 -0.23
CA ILE A 37 14.61 -1.72 0.01
C ILE A 37 14.96 -1.67 1.50
N SER A 38 13.98 -1.47 2.37
CA SER A 38 14.14 -1.45 3.83
C SER A 38 14.77 -2.75 4.35
N GLN A 39 14.27 -3.90 3.87
CA GLN A 39 14.86 -5.21 4.18
C GLN A 39 16.31 -5.35 3.70
N LEU A 40 16.61 -4.94 2.47
CA LEU A 40 17.96 -5.00 1.92
C LEU A 40 18.95 -4.14 2.70
N VAL A 41 18.55 -2.92 3.06
CA VAL A 41 19.40 -2.00 3.83
C VAL A 41 19.55 -2.48 5.28
N GLY A 42 18.49 -3.04 5.88
CA GLY A 42 18.54 -3.68 7.19
C GLY A 42 19.48 -4.89 7.24
N GLN A 43 19.54 -5.70 6.17
CA GLN A 43 20.53 -6.78 6.06
C GLN A 43 21.96 -6.23 6.05
N ARG A 44 22.24 -5.19 5.25
CA ARG A 44 23.55 -4.53 5.21
C ARG A 44 23.94 -3.94 6.56
N TRP A 45 22.97 -3.39 7.29
CA TRP A 45 23.20 -2.91 8.66
C TRP A 45 23.62 -4.04 9.59
N ASN A 46 22.94 -5.19 9.55
CA ASN A 46 23.30 -6.35 10.37
C ASN A 46 24.69 -6.93 10.04
N GLU A 47 25.17 -6.73 8.82
CA GLU A 47 26.53 -7.09 8.39
C GLU A 47 27.60 -6.05 8.79
N THR A 48 27.17 -4.84 9.17
CA THR A 48 28.08 -3.74 9.52
C THR A 48 28.65 -3.94 10.92
N LYS A 49 29.98 -3.86 11.05
CA LYS A 49 30.65 -4.05 12.35
C LYS A 49 30.64 -2.78 13.18
N ALA A 50 30.60 -2.94 14.50
CA ALA A 50 30.78 -1.83 15.43
C ALA A 50 32.16 -1.17 15.21
N GLY A 51 32.19 0.16 15.06
CA GLY A 51 33.41 0.93 14.77
C GLY A 51 33.80 1.02 13.30
N ASP A 52 32.98 0.49 12.38
CA ASP A 52 33.14 0.72 10.95
C ASP A 52 32.86 2.19 10.60
N GLU A 53 33.75 2.82 9.84
CA GLU A 53 33.60 4.20 9.36
C GLU A 53 32.31 4.38 8.53
N ARG A 54 31.82 3.31 7.91
CA ARG A 54 30.58 3.32 7.12
C ARG A 54 29.33 3.12 7.96
N ALA A 55 29.44 2.77 9.24
CA ALA A 55 28.28 2.51 10.09
C ALA A 55 27.35 3.73 10.18
N VAL A 56 27.89 4.94 10.32
CA VAL A 56 27.05 6.15 10.37
C VAL A 56 26.23 6.31 9.09
N VAL A 57 26.84 6.09 7.93
CA VAL A 57 26.16 6.20 6.63
C VAL A 57 25.12 5.10 6.46
N THR A 58 25.45 3.85 6.77
CA THR A 58 24.49 2.74 6.68
C THR A 58 23.32 2.95 7.64
N GLY A 59 23.55 3.47 8.85
CA GLY A 59 22.48 3.82 9.79
C GLY A 59 21.52 4.87 9.24
N GLN A 60 22.05 5.96 8.66
CA GLN A 60 21.23 6.97 7.99
C GLN A 60 20.42 6.39 6.82
N MET A 61 20.98 5.44 6.08
CA MET A 61 20.26 4.74 5.00
C MET A 61 19.14 3.86 5.54
N VAL A 62 19.32 3.19 6.68
CA VAL A 62 18.27 2.41 7.35
C VAL A 62 17.14 3.33 7.74
N ASP A 63 17.43 4.41 8.46
CA ASP A 63 16.42 5.36 8.94
C ASP A 63 15.60 5.92 7.78
N ALA A 64 16.26 6.38 6.71
CA ALA A 64 15.59 6.89 5.52
C ALA A 64 14.75 5.81 4.79
N ALA A 65 15.21 4.57 4.76
CA ALA A 65 14.47 3.48 4.12
C ALA A 65 13.22 3.11 4.91
N VAL A 66 13.31 3.06 6.24
CA VAL A 66 12.18 2.79 7.14
C VAL A 66 11.17 3.94 7.08
N GLU A 67 11.61 5.19 7.11
CA GLU A 67 10.71 6.34 6.99
C GLU A 67 9.95 6.32 5.65
N ALA A 68 10.65 6.03 4.54
CA ALA A 68 10.01 5.90 3.23
C ALA A 68 9.03 4.73 3.14
N GLU A 69 9.30 3.61 3.82
CA GLU A 69 8.37 2.47 3.94
C GLU A 69 7.12 2.87 4.72
N CYS A 70 7.27 3.51 5.89
CA CYS A 70 6.15 3.98 6.70
C CYS A 70 5.26 4.96 5.93
N LEU A 71 5.84 5.92 5.22
CA LEU A 71 5.07 6.86 4.39
C LEU A 71 4.29 6.15 3.28
N ALA A 72 4.88 5.14 2.64
CA ALA A 72 4.19 4.35 1.63
C ALA A 72 3.05 3.51 2.23
N GLN A 73 3.24 2.97 3.44
CA GLN A 73 2.19 2.26 4.17
C GLN A 73 1.01 3.17 4.56
N ASP A 74 1.30 4.39 5.03
CA ASP A 74 0.29 5.39 5.36
C ASP A 74 -0.55 5.75 4.13
N LYS A 75 0.11 5.89 2.98
CA LYS A 75 -0.56 6.15 1.70
C LYS A 75 -1.46 4.99 1.26
N VAL A 76 -1.02 3.74 1.41
CA VAL A 76 -1.86 2.56 1.18
C VAL A 76 -3.08 2.57 2.08
N THR A 77 -2.88 2.88 3.36
CA THR A 77 -3.96 2.94 4.36
C THR A 77 -4.97 4.03 4.01
N ALA A 78 -4.50 5.22 3.64
CA ALA A 78 -5.36 6.32 3.21
C ALA A 78 -6.25 5.93 2.02
N TRP A 79 -5.67 5.30 1.00
CA TRP A 79 -6.42 4.85 -0.17
C TRP A 79 -7.41 3.72 0.16
N ALA A 80 -7.02 2.76 1.00
CA ALA A 80 -7.93 1.71 1.45
C ALA A 80 -9.13 2.30 2.20
N MET A 81 -8.89 3.27 3.10
CA MET A 81 -9.95 3.97 3.82
C MET A 81 -10.86 4.78 2.88
N ALA A 82 -10.29 5.45 1.88
CA ALA A 82 -11.07 6.21 0.90
C ALA A 82 -11.98 5.29 0.06
N LEU A 83 -11.45 4.16 -0.43
CA LEU A 83 -12.20 3.18 -1.22
C LEU A 83 -13.26 2.42 -0.40
N HIS A 84 -13.05 2.24 0.91
CA HIS A 84 -14.06 1.69 1.80
C HIS A 84 -15.15 2.73 2.09
N GLY A 85 -14.75 3.98 2.36
CA GLY A 85 -15.68 5.06 2.72
C GLY A 85 -16.65 5.45 1.59
N ASP A 86 -16.27 5.23 0.33
CA ASP A 86 -17.08 5.56 -0.83
C ASP A 86 -17.84 4.35 -1.44
N GLY A 87 -17.70 3.16 -0.86
CA GLY A 87 -18.38 1.94 -1.31
C GLY A 87 -17.72 1.21 -2.49
N THR A 88 -16.56 1.67 -2.96
CA THR A 88 -15.88 1.07 -4.13
C THR A 88 -15.44 -0.36 -3.85
N LEU A 89 -14.93 -0.65 -2.64
CA LEU A 89 -14.49 -2.01 -2.28
C LEU A 89 -15.66 -3.00 -2.22
N GLU A 90 -16.80 -2.59 -1.66
CA GLU A 90 -18.03 -3.39 -1.59
C GLU A 90 -18.55 -3.73 -2.98
N HIS A 91 -18.49 -2.76 -3.89
CA HIS A 91 -18.84 -2.98 -5.29
C HIS A 91 -17.92 -4.00 -5.97
N CYS A 92 -16.61 -3.91 -5.73
CA CYS A 92 -15.65 -4.91 -6.21
C CYS A 92 -15.92 -6.31 -5.65
N MET A 93 -16.26 -6.43 -4.36
CA MET A 93 -16.62 -7.72 -3.76
C MET A 93 -17.84 -8.35 -4.42
N GLY A 94 -18.89 -7.56 -4.71
CA GLY A 94 -20.08 -8.05 -5.41
C GLY A 94 -19.79 -8.60 -6.82
N PHE A 95 -18.77 -8.06 -7.50
CA PHE A 95 -18.29 -8.59 -8.78
C PHE A 95 -17.48 -9.89 -8.64
N LEU A 96 -16.84 -10.11 -7.50
CA LEU A 96 -16.05 -11.31 -7.23
C LEU A 96 -16.91 -12.47 -6.69
N ASP A 97 -18.05 -12.16 -6.07
CA ASP A 97 -18.98 -13.12 -5.48
C ASP A 97 -19.93 -13.78 -6.50
N VAL A 98 -19.46 -14.00 -7.73
CA VAL A 98 -20.24 -14.72 -8.76
C VAL A 98 -20.24 -16.21 -8.41
N SER A 99 -21.18 -16.61 -7.57
CA SER A 99 -21.58 -18.01 -7.46
C SER A 99 -21.99 -18.50 -8.87
N PRO A 100 -21.47 -19.65 -9.34
CA PRO A 100 -21.88 -20.18 -10.64
C PRO A 100 -23.40 -20.42 -10.63
N PRO A 101 -24.11 -20.15 -11.75
CA PRO A 101 -25.55 -20.37 -11.81
C PRO A 101 -25.85 -21.83 -11.45
N GLU A 102 -26.73 -22.01 -10.47
CA GLU A 102 -27.19 -23.32 -10.02
C GLU A 102 -27.73 -24.08 -11.24
N ALA A 103 -27.08 -25.20 -11.57
CA ALA A 103 -27.48 -25.99 -12.74
C ALA A 103 -28.95 -26.40 -12.59
N PRO A 104 -29.77 -26.33 -13.67
CA PRO A 104 -31.17 -26.68 -13.58
C PRO A 104 -31.29 -28.11 -13.06
N SER A 105 -31.97 -28.27 -11.92
CA SER A 105 -32.24 -29.56 -11.30
C SER A 105 -32.89 -30.48 -12.35
N PRO A 106 -32.37 -31.70 -12.57
CA PRO A 106 -32.97 -32.62 -13.51
C PRO A 106 -34.40 -32.91 -13.05
N ALA A 107 -35.37 -32.62 -13.91
CA ALA A 107 -36.77 -32.94 -13.68
C ALA A 107 -36.91 -34.45 -13.50
N VAL A 108 -37.43 -34.87 -12.35
CA VAL A 108 -37.84 -36.26 -12.06
C VAL A 108 -39.31 -36.41 -12.41
#